data_AF-A0A949H7C9-F1
#
_entry.id   AF-A0A949H7C9-F1
#
_cell.length_a   1.000
_cell.length_b   1.000
_cell.length_c   1.000
_cell.angle_alpha   90.00
_cell.angle_beta   90.00
_cell.angle_gamma   90.00
#
_symmetry.space_group_name_H-M   'P 1'
#
loop_
_entity.id
_entity.type
_entity.pdbx_description
1 polymer ?
#
loop_
_entity_poly.entity_id
_entity_poly.type
_entity_poly.pdbx_seq_one_letter_code
_entity_poly.pdbx_strand_id
1 'polypeptide(L)'
;MSRAGTASTAGGSIVQRFVYMPESRGREVLLGIAWFLGFILCAFIGPVVLAVLISALCSVAALQSVRSWRQHRVEVDRNVAAILPAAAGLSALIGVALAGFVLAFGAVAAVVVALGAPGRSVSVLARAGTTLRCALLPAITAISMVSMSRTSMSALLVLLVLVSAYETGNHLIGTGAGSVFEGPVAGIVAVLVLTFTESTFQFGPFSSHSAWLFGGLVAVLAPLGVPLAAALVPRAGEVGAALRRLDSWLLVAPAWCWSLWNLFGRTH
;
A
#
# COMPACT_ATOMS: atom_id res chain seq x y z
N MET A 1 40.74 20.51 -31.56
CA MET A 1 40.37 19.08 -31.51
C MET A 1 39.10 18.93 -30.67
N SER A 2 38.01 18.61 -31.37
CA SER A 2 36.65 18.46 -30.86
C SER A 2 36.52 17.17 -30.03
N ARG A 3 35.98 17.25 -28.80
CA ARG A 3 35.43 16.07 -28.11
C ARG A 3 33.92 16.11 -28.26
N ALA A 4 33.45 15.26 -29.16
CA ALA A 4 32.06 14.97 -29.42
C ALA A 4 31.33 14.59 -28.13
N GLY A 5 30.17 15.23 -27.91
CA GLY A 5 29.20 14.80 -26.94
C GLY A 5 28.54 13.50 -27.40
N THR A 6 28.61 12.48 -26.57
CA THR A 6 27.73 11.31 -26.67
C THR A 6 26.48 11.59 -25.85
N ALA A 7 25.46 12.13 -26.50
CA ALA A 7 24.10 12.12 -26.00
C ALA A 7 23.65 10.64 -25.90
N SER A 8 23.61 10.08 -24.69
CA SER A 8 23.00 8.76 -24.50
C SER A 8 21.49 8.91 -24.64
N THR A 9 20.97 8.47 -25.78
CA THR A 9 19.55 8.42 -26.08
C THR A 9 18.80 7.59 -25.05
N ALA A 10 17.72 8.20 -24.56
CA ALA A 10 16.74 7.65 -23.66
C ALA A 10 16.16 6.31 -24.16
N GLY A 11 16.18 5.32 -23.28
CA GLY A 11 15.61 4.00 -23.50
C GLY A 11 15.73 3.14 -22.26
N GLY A 12 15.44 3.69 -21.08
CA GLY A 12 15.36 2.87 -19.86
C GLY A 12 14.29 1.82 -20.06
N SER A 13 14.66 0.54 -20.04
CA SER A 13 13.73 -0.54 -20.30
C SER A 13 12.57 -0.49 -19.30
N ILE A 14 11.38 -0.92 -19.71
CA ILE A 14 10.20 -0.99 -18.82
C ILE A 14 10.54 -1.71 -17.51
N VAL A 15 11.43 -2.70 -17.58
CA VAL A 15 11.96 -3.44 -16.43
C VAL A 15 12.69 -2.52 -15.45
N GLN A 16 13.55 -1.61 -15.92
CA GLN A 16 14.22 -0.62 -15.04
C GLN A 16 13.24 0.39 -14.41
N ARG A 17 12.05 0.57 -15.00
CA ARG A 17 11.02 1.45 -14.41
C ARG A 17 10.31 0.80 -13.23
N PHE A 18 10.31 -0.53 -13.12
CA PHE A 18 9.58 -1.26 -12.07
C PHE A 18 10.48 -2.03 -11.10
N VAL A 19 11.73 -2.29 -11.47
CA VAL A 19 12.69 -3.04 -10.65
C VAL A 19 13.56 -2.07 -9.86
N TYR A 20 13.44 -2.12 -8.53
CA TYR A 20 14.31 -1.42 -7.59
C TYR A 20 15.09 -2.46 -6.78
N MET A 21 16.43 -2.41 -6.84
CA MET A 21 17.28 -3.20 -5.94
C MET A 21 17.46 -2.43 -4.62
N PRO A 22 17.12 -3.02 -3.46
CA PRO A 22 17.28 -2.34 -2.18
C PRO A 22 18.76 -2.15 -1.83
N GLU A 23 19.19 -0.90 -1.59
CA GLU A 23 20.41 -0.63 -0.84
C GLU A 23 20.09 -0.70 0.65
N SER A 24 20.70 -1.63 1.40
CA SER A 24 20.42 -1.79 2.83
C SER A 24 20.98 -0.62 3.64
N ARG A 25 20.10 0.25 4.14
CA ARG A 25 20.42 1.22 5.19
C ARG A 25 19.72 0.84 6.49
N GLY A 26 20.45 0.78 7.61
CA GLY A 26 19.91 0.35 8.92
C GLY A 26 18.67 1.14 9.41
N ARG A 27 18.48 2.38 8.93
CA ARG A 27 17.30 3.20 9.28
C ARG A 27 15.99 2.64 8.71
N GLU A 28 16.03 1.91 7.60
CA GLU A 28 14.82 1.32 7.00
C GLU A 28 14.31 0.15 7.83
N VAL A 29 15.20 -0.67 8.37
CA VAL A 29 14.88 -1.79 9.26
C VAL A 29 14.23 -1.29 10.55
N LEU A 30 14.80 -0.26 11.18
CA LEU A 30 14.22 0.36 12.38
C LEU A 30 12.81 0.89 12.14
N LEU A 31 12.55 1.48 10.97
CA LEU A 31 11.23 1.97 10.61
C LEU A 31 10.23 0.83 10.40
N GLY A 32 10.68 -0.31 9.85
CA GLY A 32 9.86 -1.53 9.75
C GLY A 32 9.48 -2.10 11.12
N ILE A 33 10.46 -2.19 12.03
CA ILE A 33 10.22 -2.64 13.41
C ILE A 33 9.26 -1.69 14.14
N ALA A 34 9.50 -0.37 14.04
CA ALA A 34 8.64 0.64 14.65
C ALA A 34 7.20 0.59 14.10
N TRP A 35 7.05 0.35 12.80
CA TRP A 35 5.75 0.16 12.17
C TRP A 35 5.03 -1.07 12.72
N PHE A 36 5.70 -2.23 12.75
CA PHE A 36 5.12 -3.48 13.26
C PHE A 36 4.68 -3.36 14.72
N LEU A 37 5.57 -2.85 15.59
CA LEU A 37 5.28 -2.67 17.01
C LEU A 37 4.20 -1.61 17.23
N GLY A 38 4.26 -0.49 16.51
CA GLY A 38 3.25 0.56 16.56
C GLY A 38 1.87 0.04 16.14
N PHE A 39 1.81 -0.79 15.09
CA PHE A 39 0.57 -1.42 14.65
C PHE A 39 -0.02 -2.33 15.73
N ILE A 40 0.80 -3.22 16.31
CA ILE A 40 0.35 -4.12 17.39
C ILE A 40 -0.15 -3.32 18.59
N LEU A 41 0.58 -2.28 18.99
CA LEU A 41 0.20 -1.43 20.12
C LEU A 41 -1.14 -0.73 19.85
N CYS A 42 -1.32 -0.14 18.66
CA CYS A 42 -2.58 0.50 18.30
C CYS A 42 -3.73 -0.51 18.19
N ALA A 43 -3.48 -1.70 17.64
CA ALA A 43 -4.46 -2.78 17.58
C ALA A 43 -4.89 -3.25 18.97
N PHE A 44 -3.96 -3.31 19.91
CA PHE A 44 -4.22 -3.64 21.32
C PHE A 44 -5.05 -2.56 22.03
N ILE A 45 -4.76 -1.27 21.79
CA ILE A 45 -5.53 -0.16 22.37
C ILE A 45 -6.96 -0.15 21.82
N GLY A 46 -7.13 -0.39 20.52
CA GLY A 46 -8.44 -0.60 19.92
C GLY A 46 -8.58 -0.07 18.49
N PRO A 47 -9.71 -0.38 17.83
CA PRO A 47 -9.92 -0.12 16.41
C PRO A 47 -9.91 1.37 16.04
N VAL A 48 -10.33 2.25 16.95
CA VAL A 48 -10.32 3.72 16.70
C VAL A 48 -8.90 4.24 16.58
N VAL A 49 -8.01 3.86 17.51
CA VAL A 49 -6.61 4.29 17.49
C VAL A 49 -5.88 3.71 16.29
N LEU A 50 -6.14 2.44 15.99
CA LEU A 50 -5.61 1.79 14.78
C LEU A 50 -6.08 2.48 13.49
N ALA A 51 -7.35 2.88 13.43
CA ALA A 51 -7.87 3.61 12.27
C ALA A 51 -7.21 4.98 12.09
N VAL A 52 -6.94 5.70 13.18
CA VAL A 52 -6.17 6.96 13.13
C VAL A 52 -4.77 6.70 12.59
N LEU A 53 -4.06 5.67 13.09
CA LEU A 53 -2.73 5.31 12.63
C LEU A 53 -2.70 5.01 11.12
N ILE A 54 -3.57 4.10 10.66
CA ILE A 54 -3.62 3.66 9.26
C ILE A 54 -4.01 4.82 8.33
N SER A 55 -5.02 5.59 8.73
CA SER A 55 -5.49 6.76 7.99
C SER A 55 -4.38 7.80 7.84
N ALA A 56 -3.66 8.10 8.93
CA ALA A 56 -2.53 9.01 8.91
C ALA A 56 -1.39 8.49 8.01
N LEU A 57 -1.03 7.21 8.11
CA LEU A 57 0.01 6.62 7.26
C LEU A 57 -0.35 6.69 5.76
N CYS A 58 -1.60 6.34 5.42
CA CYS A 58 -2.08 6.40 4.03
C CYS A 58 -2.09 7.83 3.49
N SER A 59 -2.46 8.82 4.32
CA SER A 59 -2.36 10.24 3.96
C SER A 59 -0.91 10.70 3.78
N VAL A 60 0.03 10.23 4.61
CA VAL A 60 1.45 10.54 4.45
C VAL A 60 2.00 9.91 3.16
N ALA A 61 1.60 8.68 2.83
CA ALA A 61 1.98 8.01 1.58
C ALA A 61 1.46 8.76 0.35
N ALA A 62 0.21 9.23 0.38
CA ALA A 62 -0.36 10.07 -0.67
C ALA A 62 0.39 11.41 -0.80
N LEU A 63 0.72 12.06 0.32
CA LEU A 63 1.52 13.30 0.33
C LEU A 63 2.94 13.11 -0.21
N GLN A 64 3.59 11.98 0.07
CA GLN A 64 4.89 11.65 -0.49
C GLN A 64 4.81 11.47 -2.01
N SER A 65 3.75 10.82 -2.49
CA SER A 65 3.47 10.69 -3.94
C SER A 65 3.27 12.06 -4.60
N VAL A 66 2.48 12.94 -3.99
CA VAL A 66 2.28 14.33 -4.44
C VAL A 66 3.60 15.09 -4.54
N ARG A 67 4.48 14.96 -3.54
CA ARG A 67 5.80 15.62 -3.54
C ARG A 67 6.65 15.16 -4.72
N SER A 68 6.68 13.86 -5.02
CA SER A 68 7.43 13.30 -6.15
C SER A 68 6.88 13.80 -7.51
N TRP A 69 5.56 13.86 -7.68
CA TRP A 69 4.95 14.46 -8.88
C TRP A 69 5.25 15.96 -9.04
N ARG A 70 5.23 16.72 -7.93
CA ARG A 70 5.56 18.15 -7.96
C ARG A 70 7.02 18.43 -8.30
N GLN A 71 7.95 17.55 -7.91
CA GLN A 71 9.35 17.63 -8.35
C GLN A 71 9.48 17.53 -9.88
N HIS A 72 8.54 16.85 -10.53
CA HIS A 72 8.44 16.71 -11.98
C HIS A 72 7.58 17.80 -12.63
N ARG A 73 7.30 18.90 -11.92
CA ARG A 73 6.47 20.04 -12.38
C ARG A 73 5.05 19.63 -12.80
N VAL A 74 4.55 18.51 -12.30
CA VAL A 74 3.14 18.13 -12.49
C VAL A 74 2.32 18.74 -11.36
N GLU A 75 1.30 19.50 -11.75
CA GLU A 75 0.36 20.07 -10.79
C GLU A 75 -0.50 18.98 -10.15
N VAL A 76 -0.47 18.90 -8.83
CA VAL A 76 -1.24 17.95 -8.03
C VAL A 76 -1.80 18.68 -6.81
N ASP A 77 -3.09 18.46 -6.52
CA ASP A 77 -3.71 19.06 -5.35
C ASP A 77 -3.28 18.34 -4.07
N ARG A 78 -2.65 19.08 -3.15
CA ARG A 78 -2.11 18.52 -1.92
C ARG A 78 -3.20 18.23 -0.89
N ASN A 79 -4.23 19.07 -0.84
CA ASN A 79 -5.25 19.01 0.20
C ASN A 79 -6.16 17.82 -0.05
N VAL A 80 -6.67 17.68 -1.28
CA VAL A 80 -7.49 16.53 -1.67
C VAL A 80 -6.72 15.23 -1.50
N ALA A 81 -5.46 15.17 -1.94
CA ALA A 81 -4.66 13.95 -1.83
C ALA A 81 -4.36 13.54 -0.38
N ALA A 82 -4.23 14.49 0.55
CA ALA A 82 -4.01 14.21 1.97
C ALA A 82 -5.30 13.87 2.72
N ILE A 83 -6.37 14.62 2.46
CA ILE A 83 -7.65 14.49 3.19
C ILE A 83 -8.37 13.22 2.79
N LEU A 84 -8.35 12.85 1.50
CA LEU A 84 -9.13 11.72 1.00
C LEU A 84 -8.81 10.39 1.70
N PRO A 85 -7.55 9.92 1.80
CA PRO A 85 -7.25 8.67 2.51
C PRO A 85 -7.59 8.73 4.00
N ALA A 86 -7.37 9.87 4.66
CA ALA A 86 -7.69 10.03 6.07
C ALA A 86 -9.20 9.96 6.33
N ALA A 87 -9.98 10.74 5.57
CA ALA A 87 -11.43 10.78 5.70
C ALA A 87 -12.05 9.42 5.33
N ALA A 88 -11.55 8.77 4.27
CA ALA A 88 -12.01 7.45 3.84
C ALA A 88 -11.72 6.37 4.90
N GLY A 89 -10.51 6.33 5.44
CA GLY A 89 -10.15 5.38 6.50
C GLY A 89 -10.95 5.60 7.78
N LEU A 90 -11.09 6.86 8.25
CA LEU A 90 -11.86 7.17 9.45
C LEU A 90 -13.36 6.92 9.28
N SER A 91 -13.94 7.20 8.12
CA SER A 91 -15.37 6.94 7.87
C SER A 91 -15.71 5.45 7.85
N ALA A 92 -14.74 4.57 7.58
CA ALA A 92 -14.93 3.12 7.72
C ALA A 92 -15.19 2.69 9.19
N LEU A 93 -14.85 3.53 10.18
CA LEU A 93 -15.26 3.31 11.58
C LEU A 93 -16.77 3.39 11.78
N ILE A 94 -17.46 4.14 10.94
CA ILE A 94 -18.92 4.26 10.98
C ILE A 94 -19.49 3.13 10.11
N GLY A 95 -19.04 3.02 8.86
CA GLY A 95 -19.40 1.89 8.00
C GLY A 95 -18.84 1.99 6.57
N VAL A 96 -18.79 0.85 5.89
CA VAL A 96 -18.25 0.72 4.53
C VAL A 96 -19.02 1.58 3.53
N ALA A 97 -20.33 1.75 3.69
CA ALA A 97 -21.16 2.60 2.84
C ALA A 97 -20.73 4.08 2.91
N LEU A 98 -20.49 4.61 4.12
CA LEU A 98 -20.01 5.98 4.29
C LEU A 98 -18.60 6.15 3.73
N ALA A 99 -17.72 5.17 3.94
CA ALA A 99 -16.38 5.15 3.34
C ALA A 99 -16.43 5.20 1.80
N GLY A 100 -17.32 4.41 1.18
CA GLY A 100 -17.56 4.45 -0.26
C GLY A 100 -18.09 5.80 -0.74
N PHE A 101 -18.99 6.42 0.03
CA PHE A 101 -19.47 7.78 -0.25
C PHE A 101 -18.35 8.81 -0.18
N VAL A 102 -17.48 8.76 0.85
CA VAL A 102 -16.33 9.66 0.99
C VAL A 102 -15.35 9.49 -0.18
N LEU A 103 -15.11 8.27 -0.64
CA LEU A 103 -14.31 8.02 -1.85
C LEU A 103 -14.91 8.67 -3.09
N ALA A 104 -16.21 8.46 -3.34
CA ALA A 104 -16.91 9.02 -4.49
C ALA A 104 -16.91 10.56 -4.43
N PHE A 105 -17.20 11.14 -3.26
CA PHE A 105 -17.16 12.57 -3.05
C PHE A 105 -15.76 13.15 -3.21
N GLY A 106 -14.72 12.46 -2.73
CA GLY A 106 -13.32 12.83 -2.93
C GLY A 106 -12.90 12.88 -4.40
N ALA A 107 -13.41 11.97 -5.22
CA ALA A 107 -13.21 11.98 -6.67
C ALA A 107 -13.84 13.22 -7.32
N VAL A 108 -15.08 13.55 -6.95
CA VAL A 108 -15.75 14.78 -7.41
C VAL A 108 -15.00 16.03 -6.94
N ALA A 109 -14.59 16.07 -5.67
CA ALA A 109 -13.83 17.18 -5.10
C ALA A 109 -12.50 17.41 -5.84
N ALA A 110 -11.81 16.34 -6.25
CA ALA A 110 -10.58 16.46 -7.05
C ALA A 110 -10.83 17.19 -8.38
N VAL A 111 -11.95 16.90 -9.05
CA VAL A 111 -12.34 17.55 -10.31
C VAL A 111 -12.73 19.02 -10.07
N VAL A 112 -13.56 19.27 -9.05
CA VAL A 112 -14.01 20.63 -8.69
C VAL A 112 -12.83 21.54 -8.34
N VAL A 113 -11.90 21.06 -7.51
CA VAL A 113 -10.70 21.80 -7.13
C VAL A 113 -9.78 22.03 -8.35
N ALA A 114 -9.68 21.06 -9.26
CA ALA A 114 -8.92 21.24 -10.50
C ALA A 114 -9.56 22.28 -11.44
N LEU A 115 -10.89 22.39 -11.48
CA LEU A 115 -11.59 23.41 -12.28
C LEU A 115 -11.32 24.83 -11.78
N GLY A 116 -11.25 25.02 -10.46
CA GLY A 116 -11.04 26.31 -9.81
C GLY A 116 -9.59 26.81 -9.78
N ALA A 117 -8.63 26.03 -10.28
CA ALA A 117 -7.22 26.41 -10.21
C ALA A 117 -6.83 27.50 -11.23
N PRO A 118 -6.15 28.59 -10.80
CA PRO A 118 -5.65 29.63 -11.69
C PRO A 118 -4.39 29.17 -12.48
N GLY A 119 -4.25 29.61 -13.73
CA GLY A 119 -3.01 29.45 -14.53
C GLY A 119 -2.85 28.12 -15.29
N ARG A 120 -3.83 27.75 -16.14
CA ARG A 120 -3.93 26.42 -16.77
C ARG A 120 -2.84 26.14 -17.82
N SER A 121 -1.71 25.58 -17.39
CA SER A 121 -0.73 24.93 -18.29
C SER A 121 -1.03 23.44 -18.55
N VAL A 122 -1.90 22.83 -17.72
CA VAL A 122 -2.25 21.41 -17.76
C VAL A 122 -3.76 21.23 -17.83
N SER A 123 -4.23 20.14 -18.46
CA SER A 123 -5.66 19.84 -18.52
C SER A 123 -6.22 19.52 -17.13
N VAL A 124 -7.46 19.97 -16.87
CA VAL A 124 -8.17 19.74 -15.60
C VAL A 124 -8.21 18.25 -15.26
N LEU A 125 -8.48 17.41 -16.26
CA LEU A 125 -8.55 15.97 -16.09
C LEU A 125 -7.20 15.35 -15.74
N ALA A 126 -6.09 15.85 -16.30
CA ALA A 126 -4.75 15.38 -15.93
C ALA A 126 -4.44 15.69 -14.46
N ARG A 127 -4.74 16.92 -13.99
CA ARG A 127 -4.52 17.33 -12.60
C ARG A 127 -5.40 16.55 -11.60
N ALA A 128 -6.68 16.38 -11.91
CA ALA A 128 -7.58 15.56 -11.09
C ALA A 128 -7.14 14.09 -11.09
N GLY A 129 -6.77 13.55 -12.26
CA GLY A 129 -6.31 12.18 -12.42
C GLY A 129 -5.02 11.87 -11.65
N THR A 130 -4.03 12.76 -11.67
CA THR A 130 -2.78 12.60 -10.90
C THR A 130 -3.03 12.72 -9.40
N THR A 131 -3.92 13.64 -8.99
CA THR A 131 -4.35 13.78 -7.59
C THR A 131 -5.03 12.50 -7.09
N LEU A 132 -5.96 11.95 -7.87
CA LEU A 132 -6.65 10.70 -7.53
C LEU A 132 -5.70 9.50 -7.56
N ARG A 133 -4.78 9.43 -8.51
CA ARG A 133 -3.75 8.38 -8.55
C ARG A 133 -2.93 8.34 -7.25
N CYS A 134 -2.57 9.50 -6.69
CA CYS A 134 -1.84 9.56 -5.43
C CYS A 134 -2.65 9.10 -4.21
N ALA A 135 -3.98 9.27 -4.24
CA ALA A 135 -4.83 9.14 -3.05
C ALA A 135 -5.72 7.89 -3.04
N LEU A 136 -6.13 7.39 -4.21
CA LEU A 136 -7.18 6.37 -4.33
C LEU A 136 -6.74 5.03 -3.73
N LEU A 137 -5.58 4.51 -4.11
CA LEU A 137 -5.08 3.24 -3.58
C LEU A 137 -4.79 3.31 -2.06
N PRO A 138 -4.11 4.35 -1.53
CA PRO A 138 -4.00 4.52 -0.09
C PRO A 138 -5.36 4.62 0.63
N ALA A 139 -6.35 5.29 0.04
CA ALA A 139 -7.68 5.39 0.63
C ALA A 139 -8.41 4.04 0.68
N ILE A 140 -8.38 3.26 -0.41
CA ILE A 140 -8.96 1.91 -0.45
C ILE A 140 -8.26 0.98 0.57
N THR A 141 -6.94 1.11 0.68
CA THR A 141 -6.14 0.36 1.67
C THR A 141 -6.58 0.71 3.09
N ALA A 142 -6.69 2.01 3.41
CA ALA A 142 -7.14 2.48 4.71
C ALA A 142 -8.54 1.95 5.05
N ILE A 143 -9.49 2.06 4.13
CA ILE A 143 -10.85 1.54 4.30
C ILE A 143 -10.82 0.04 4.61
N SER A 144 -10.06 -0.72 3.83
CA SER A 144 -10.01 -2.18 3.94
C SER A 144 -9.45 -2.61 5.29
N MET A 145 -8.32 -2.03 5.71
CA MET A 145 -7.70 -2.37 6.99
C MET A 145 -8.55 -1.94 8.19
N VAL A 146 -9.17 -0.75 8.14
CA VAL A 146 -10.08 -0.29 9.20
C VAL A 146 -11.34 -1.16 9.27
N SER A 147 -11.90 -1.55 8.12
CA SER A 147 -13.05 -2.45 8.07
C SER A 147 -12.71 -3.81 8.67
N MET A 148 -11.55 -4.38 8.31
CA MET A 148 -11.08 -5.64 8.92
C MET A 148 -10.90 -5.53 10.43
N SER A 149 -10.38 -4.41 10.94
CA SER A 149 -10.20 -4.20 12.39
C SER A 149 -11.52 -4.23 13.17
N ARG A 150 -12.64 -3.88 12.51
CA ARG A 150 -13.99 -3.91 13.10
C ARG A 150 -14.64 -5.28 12.98
N THR A 151 -14.39 -5.98 11.88
CA THR A 151 -14.99 -7.31 11.63
C THR A 151 -14.26 -8.40 12.42
N SER A 152 -12.94 -8.43 12.38
CA SER A 152 -12.14 -9.45 13.07
C SER A 152 -10.71 -8.94 13.28
N MET A 153 -10.41 -8.51 14.51
CA MET A 153 -9.07 -8.06 14.88
C MET A 153 -8.04 -9.19 14.73
N SER A 154 -8.40 -10.44 15.05
CA SER A 154 -7.52 -11.60 14.86
C SER A 154 -7.16 -11.83 13.39
N ALA A 155 -8.13 -11.70 12.47
CA ALA A 155 -7.84 -11.80 11.03
C ALA A 155 -6.88 -10.70 10.55
N LEU A 156 -7.03 -9.46 11.05
CA LEU A 156 -6.13 -8.36 10.72
C LEU A 156 -4.71 -8.59 11.28
N LEU A 157 -4.58 -9.16 12.48
CA LEU A 157 -3.29 -9.49 13.07
C LEU A 157 -2.60 -10.65 12.32
N VAL A 158 -3.35 -11.67 11.89
CA VAL A 158 -2.80 -12.73 11.02
C VAL A 158 -2.29 -12.13 9.71
N LEU A 159 -3.07 -11.24 9.09
CA LEU A 159 -2.65 -10.54 7.88
C LEU A 159 -1.36 -9.72 8.11
N LEU A 160 -1.28 -8.98 9.22
CA LEU A 160 -0.07 -8.24 9.62
C LEU A 160 1.14 -9.15 9.72
N VAL A 161 1.00 -10.30 10.39
CA VAL A 161 2.08 -11.27 10.55
C VAL A 161 2.53 -11.83 9.20
N LEU A 162 1.60 -12.22 8.33
CA LEU A 162 1.93 -12.77 7.01
C LEU A 162 2.61 -11.74 6.10
N VAL A 163 2.10 -10.51 6.04
CA VAL A 163 2.75 -9.43 5.26
C VAL A 163 4.12 -9.08 5.84
N SER A 164 4.27 -9.05 7.17
CA SER A 164 5.57 -8.79 7.81
C SER A 164 6.58 -9.91 7.54
N ALA A 165 6.13 -11.17 7.50
CA ALA A 165 6.95 -12.30 7.14
C ALA A 165 7.40 -12.24 5.68
N TYR A 166 6.49 -11.88 4.77
CA TYR A 166 6.83 -11.59 3.38
C TYR A 166 7.90 -10.50 3.28
N GLU A 167 7.67 -9.35 3.90
CA GLU A 167 8.62 -8.22 3.88
C GLU A 167 9.99 -8.61 4.46
N THR A 168 9.99 -9.37 5.56
CA THR A 168 11.23 -9.83 6.21
C THR A 168 11.99 -10.81 5.34
N GLY A 169 11.32 -11.82 4.78
CA GLY A 169 11.95 -12.78 3.87
C GLY A 169 12.49 -12.11 2.59
N ASN A 170 11.68 -11.22 2.01
CA ASN A 170 12.07 -10.44 0.85
C ASN A 170 13.27 -9.53 1.12
N HIS A 171 13.31 -8.88 2.29
CA HIS A 171 14.43 -8.03 2.67
C HIS A 171 15.69 -8.85 2.96
N LEU A 172 15.61 -9.87 3.83
CA LEU A 172 16.78 -10.64 4.29
C LEU A 172 17.52 -11.33 3.14
N ILE A 173 16.79 -11.95 2.21
CA ILE A 173 17.40 -12.64 1.06
C ILE A 173 17.63 -11.67 -0.10
N GLY A 174 16.76 -10.67 -0.29
CA GLY A 174 16.90 -9.69 -1.36
C GLY A 174 18.13 -8.79 -1.21
N THR A 175 18.58 -8.52 0.03
CA THR A 175 19.82 -7.76 0.26
C THR A 175 21.05 -8.63 -0.05
N GLY A 176 21.60 -8.48 -1.25
CA GLY A 176 22.78 -9.23 -1.70
C GLY A 176 22.48 -10.37 -2.67
N ALA A 177 21.22 -10.52 -3.09
CA ALA A 177 20.80 -11.47 -4.10
C ALA A 177 21.48 -11.23 -5.47
N GLY A 178 21.74 -12.32 -6.19
CA GLY A 178 22.25 -12.28 -7.57
C GLY A 178 21.16 -11.93 -8.59
N SER A 179 19.89 -12.09 -8.21
CA SER A 179 18.72 -11.84 -9.06
C SER A 179 17.61 -11.09 -8.34
N VAL A 180 16.75 -10.43 -9.12
CA VAL A 180 15.61 -9.64 -8.63
C VAL A 180 14.47 -10.47 -8.04
N PHE A 181 14.52 -11.80 -8.23
CA PHE A 181 13.45 -12.72 -7.83
C PHE A 181 13.75 -13.46 -6.52
N GLU A 182 15.02 -13.55 -6.10
CA GLU A 182 15.42 -14.26 -4.88
C GLU A 182 14.72 -13.70 -3.63
N GLY A 183 14.64 -12.38 -3.50
CA GLY A 183 13.90 -11.73 -2.41
C GLY A 183 12.41 -12.10 -2.41
N PRO A 184 11.64 -11.78 -3.46
CA PRO A 184 10.21 -12.09 -3.49
C PRO A 184 9.90 -13.57 -3.27
N VAL A 185 10.71 -14.48 -3.84
CA VAL A 185 10.55 -15.93 -3.63
C VAL A 185 10.78 -16.31 -2.17
N ALA A 186 11.81 -15.77 -1.50
CA ALA A 186 12.03 -16.01 -0.08
C ALA A 186 10.88 -15.47 0.79
N GLY A 187 10.33 -14.30 0.46
CA GLY A 187 9.14 -13.76 1.10
C GLY A 187 7.92 -14.67 0.94
N ILE A 188 7.69 -15.21 -0.27
CA ILE A 188 6.62 -16.19 -0.53
C ILE A 188 6.80 -17.44 0.33
N VAL A 189 8.01 -18.00 0.39
CA VAL A 189 8.29 -19.17 1.22
C VAL A 189 8.00 -18.89 2.70
N ALA A 190 8.40 -17.71 3.22
CA ALA A 190 8.11 -17.32 4.60
C ALA A 190 6.59 -17.27 4.89
N VAL A 191 5.80 -16.74 3.96
CA VAL A 191 4.33 -16.73 4.04
C VAL A 191 3.78 -18.15 4.05
N LEU A 192 4.24 -19.02 3.16
CA LEU A 192 3.77 -20.41 3.06
C LEU A 192 4.08 -21.21 4.33
N VAL A 193 5.24 -21.00 4.94
CA VAL A 193 5.60 -21.63 6.23
C VAL A 193 4.64 -21.20 7.33
N LEU A 194 4.38 -19.90 7.48
CA LEU A 194 3.44 -19.41 8.49
C LEU A 194 1.99 -19.83 8.20
N THR A 195 1.62 -19.90 6.93
CA THR A 195 0.31 -20.42 6.49
C THR A 195 0.17 -21.89 6.85
N PHE A 196 1.20 -22.70 6.65
CA PHE A 196 1.21 -24.11 7.06
C PHE A 196 1.05 -24.24 8.57
N THR A 197 1.80 -23.46 9.36
CA THR A 197 1.67 -23.40 10.82
C THR A 197 0.24 -23.03 11.22
N GLU A 198 -0.30 -21.97 10.66
CA GLU A 198 -1.67 -21.51 10.94
C GLU A 198 -2.71 -22.55 10.53
N SER A 199 -2.56 -23.23 9.39
CA SER A 199 -3.46 -24.30 8.95
C SER A 199 -3.44 -25.54 9.86
N THR A 200 -2.30 -25.81 10.51
CA THR A 200 -2.10 -26.98 11.38
C THR A 200 -2.62 -26.73 12.79
N PHE A 201 -2.34 -25.54 13.33
CA PHE A 201 -2.67 -25.19 14.72
C PHE A 201 -3.94 -24.35 14.86
N GLN A 202 -4.45 -23.78 13.76
CA GLN A 202 -5.69 -23.00 13.68
C GLN A 202 -5.71 -21.81 14.66
N PHE A 203 -4.60 -21.05 14.71
CA PHE A 203 -4.44 -19.86 15.53
C PHE A 203 -5.21 -18.66 14.94
N GLY A 204 -6.54 -18.73 14.85
CA GLY A 204 -7.32 -17.64 14.29
C GLY A 204 -8.76 -18.02 13.95
N PRO A 205 -9.48 -17.12 13.25
CA PRO A 205 -10.84 -17.39 12.79
C PRO A 205 -10.88 -18.31 11.55
N PHE A 206 -9.77 -18.94 11.19
CA PHE A 206 -9.63 -19.69 9.94
C PHE A 206 -9.60 -21.20 10.20
N SER A 207 -10.23 -21.93 9.29
CA SER A 207 -10.07 -23.37 9.16
C SER A 207 -8.82 -23.66 8.34
N SER A 208 -8.36 -24.91 8.34
CA SER A 208 -7.20 -25.31 7.53
C SER A 208 -7.36 -24.97 6.04
N HIS A 209 -8.58 -25.01 5.49
CA HIS A 209 -8.80 -24.61 4.09
C HIS A 209 -8.72 -23.09 3.90
N SER A 210 -9.37 -22.31 4.76
CA SER A 210 -9.33 -20.85 4.62
C SER A 210 -7.93 -20.29 4.91
N ALA A 211 -7.18 -20.90 5.83
CA ALA A 211 -5.75 -20.63 6.04
C ALA A 211 -4.97 -20.60 4.73
N TRP A 212 -5.05 -21.67 3.93
CA TRP A 212 -4.36 -21.78 2.65
C TRP A 212 -4.86 -20.78 1.61
N LEU A 213 -6.17 -20.52 1.54
CA LEU A 213 -6.72 -19.52 0.63
C LEU A 213 -6.18 -18.13 0.93
N PHE A 214 -6.18 -17.76 2.21
CA PHE A 214 -5.70 -16.47 2.68
C PHE A 214 -4.18 -16.36 2.56
N GLY A 215 -3.42 -17.32 3.08
CA GLY A 215 -1.97 -17.35 2.90
C GLY A 215 -1.53 -17.29 1.43
N GLY A 216 -2.23 -18.02 0.55
CA GLY A 216 -2.03 -17.96 -0.90
C GLY A 216 -2.30 -16.57 -1.50
N LEU A 217 -3.34 -15.86 -1.03
CA LEU A 217 -3.60 -14.47 -1.42
C LEU A 217 -2.43 -13.54 -1.07
N VAL A 218 -1.86 -13.63 0.14
CA VAL A 218 -0.65 -12.83 0.48
C VAL A 218 0.51 -13.22 -0.42
N ALA A 219 0.79 -14.51 -0.58
CA ALA A 219 1.91 -15.00 -1.38
C ALA A 219 1.87 -14.48 -2.83
N VAL A 220 0.68 -14.33 -3.41
CA VAL A 220 0.52 -13.82 -4.77
C VAL A 220 0.48 -12.29 -4.82
N LEU A 221 -0.27 -11.65 -3.93
CA LEU A 221 -0.55 -10.21 -4.05
C LEU A 221 0.52 -9.31 -3.41
N ALA A 222 1.21 -9.77 -2.37
CA ALA A 222 2.29 -9.00 -1.75
C ALA A 222 3.41 -8.63 -2.74
N PRO A 223 3.96 -9.55 -3.56
CA PRO A 223 4.99 -9.18 -4.56
C PRO A 223 4.47 -8.26 -5.66
N LEU A 224 3.18 -8.31 -5.97
CA LEU A 224 2.54 -7.42 -6.95
C LEU A 224 2.30 -6.00 -6.41
N GLY A 225 2.42 -5.80 -5.09
CA GLY A 225 2.29 -4.49 -4.45
C GLY A 225 3.38 -3.49 -4.85
N VAL A 226 4.62 -3.96 -4.98
CA VAL A 226 5.79 -3.14 -5.35
C VAL A 226 5.63 -2.44 -6.71
N PRO A 227 5.34 -3.16 -7.84
CA PRO A 227 5.16 -2.50 -9.13
C PRO A 227 3.93 -1.59 -9.14
N LEU A 228 2.89 -1.90 -8.35
CA LEU A 228 1.72 -1.03 -8.21
C LEU A 228 2.07 0.28 -7.49
N ALA A 229 2.83 0.22 -6.39
CA ALA A 229 3.32 1.39 -5.68
C ALA A 229 4.24 2.24 -6.57
N ALA A 230 5.12 1.60 -7.35
CA ALA A 230 5.94 2.27 -8.35
C ALA A 230 5.10 2.97 -9.43
N ALA A 231 3.94 2.41 -9.79
CA ALA A 231 3.00 3.05 -10.68
C ALA A 231 2.30 4.27 -10.06
N LEU A 232 2.34 4.50 -8.75
CA LEU A 232 1.73 5.71 -8.15
C LEU A 232 2.62 6.96 -8.25
N VAL A 233 3.89 6.77 -8.55
CA VAL A 233 4.90 7.83 -8.67
C VAL A 233 5.44 7.92 -10.11
N PRO A 234 6.10 9.02 -10.50
CA PRO A 234 6.71 9.16 -11.82
C PRO A 234 7.76 8.09 -12.13
N ARG A 235 8.57 7.72 -11.12
CA ARG A 235 9.72 6.80 -11.19
C ARG A 235 9.78 5.91 -9.95
N ALA A 236 10.10 4.61 -10.11
CA ALA A 236 10.17 3.65 -8.98
C ALA A 236 11.18 4.03 -7.88
N GLY A 237 12.27 4.73 -8.22
CA GLY A 237 13.24 5.20 -7.23
C GLY A 237 12.70 6.27 -6.26
N GLU A 238 11.57 6.88 -6.56
CA GLU A 238 10.98 7.99 -5.80
C GLU A 238 9.83 7.58 -4.89
N VAL A 239 9.58 6.27 -4.77
CA VAL A 239 8.61 5.74 -3.81
C VAL A 239 9.07 6.12 -2.41
N GLY A 240 8.30 7.00 -1.76
CA GLY A 240 8.58 7.47 -0.41
C GLY A 240 8.46 6.38 0.65
N ALA A 241 9.10 6.58 1.81
CA ALA A 241 9.17 5.56 2.87
C ALA A 241 7.79 5.07 3.36
N ALA A 242 6.78 5.93 3.43
CA ALA A 242 5.44 5.51 3.85
C ALA A 242 4.75 4.68 2.77
N LEU A 243 4.93 5.03 1.50
CA LEU A 243 4.37 4.25 0.40
C LEU A 243 5.07 2.89 0.24
N ARG A 244 6.40 2.82 0.46
CA ARG A 244 7.13 1.54 0.52
C ARG A 244 6.63 0.61 1.61
N ARG A 245 6.16 1.15 2.74
CA ARG A 245 5.59 0.34 3.83
C ARG A 245 4.16 -0.13 3.56
N LEU A 246 3.48 0.52 2.61
CA LEU A 246 2.13 0.18 2.22
C LEU A 246 2.07 -0.63 0.93
N ASP A 247 3.18 -0.85 0.21
CA ASP A 247 3.17 -1.41 -1.14
C ASP A 247 2.45 -2.76 -1.20
N SER A 248 2.81 -3.69 -0.32
CA SER A 248 2.20 -5.01 -0.18
C SER A 248 0.75 -4.90 0.30
N TRP A 249 0.47 -3.92 1.16
CA TRP A 249 -0.87 -3.66 1.68
C TRP A 249 -1.84 -3.13 0.63
N LEU A 250 -1.36 -2.42 -0.40
CA LEU A 250 -2.20 -1.80 -1.45
C LEU A 250 -3.11 -2.80 -2.17
N LEU A 251 -2.62 -4.03 -2.36
CA LEU A 251 -3.38 -5.11 -3.01
C LEU A 251 -3.90 -6.12 -2.00
N VAL A 252 -3.07 -6.51 -1.03
CA VAL A 252 -3.43 -7.57 -0.11
C VAL A 252 -4.60 -7.15 0.76
N ALA A 253 -4.60 -5.94 1.35
CA ALA A 253 -5.64 -5.55 2.29
C ALA A 253 -7.05 -5.50 1.68
N PRO A 254 -7.26 -4.91 0.48
CA PRO A 254 -8.58 -4.92 -0.15
C PRO A 254 -9.05 -6.31 -0.56
N ALA A 255 -8.16 -7.12 -1.14
CA ALA A 255 -8.49 -8.49 -1.55
C ALA A 255 -8.82 -9.37 -0.35
N TRP A 256 -8.09 -9.21 0.76
CA TRP A 256 -8.32 -9.91 2.01
C TRP A 256 -9.64 -9.50 2.65
N CYS A 257 -9.89 -8.19 2.75
CA CYS A 257 -11.14 -7.65 3.30
C CYS A 257 -12.36 -8.15 2.50
N TRP A 258 -12.26 -8.13 1.17
CA TRP A 258 -13.30 -8.66 0.29
C TRP A 258 -13.52 -10.17 0.51
N SER A 259 -12.44 -10.94 0.63
CA SER A 259 -12.52 -12.39 0.84
C SER A 259 -13.12 -12.73 2.21
N LEU A 260 -12.74 -12.00 3.26
CA LEU A 260 -13.34 -12.12 4.60
C LEU A 260 -14.84 -11.82 4.57
N TRP A 261 -15.24 -10.76 3.87
CA TRP A 261 -16.66 -10.40 3.73
C TRP A 261 -17.46 -11.51 3.05
N ASN A 262 -16.92 -12.16 2.02
CA ASN A 262 -17.60 -13.25 1.33
C ASN A 262 -17.68 -14.55 2.15
N LEU A 263 -16.69 -14.80 3.01
CA LEU A 263 -16.67 -15.97 3.87
C LEU A 263 -17.60 -15.82 5.08
N PHE A 264 -17.59 -14.67 5.74
CA PHE A 264 -18.40 -14.42 6.95
C PHE A 264 -19.75 -13.77 6.68
N GLY A 265 -19.93 -13.09 5.55
CA GLY A 265 -21.18 -12.42 5.20
C GLY A 265 -22.29 -13.36 4.71
N ARG A 266 -21.99 -14.64 4.45
CA ARG A 266 -22.98 -15.65 4.04
C ARG A 266 -23.67 -16.35 5.21
N THR A 267 -23.25 -16.10 6.44
CA THR A 267 -23.78 -16.76 7.64
C THR A 267 -24.81 -15.92 8.41
N HIS A 268 -25.27 -14.80 7.84
CA HIS A 268 -26.36 -13.97 8.33
C HIS A 268 -27.37 -13.72 7.22
#